data_AF-A0A7R9FBF6-F1
#
_entry.id   AF-A0A7R9FBF6-F1
#
_cell.length_a   1.000
_cell.length_b   1.000
_cell.length_c   1.000
_cell.angle_alpha   90.00
_cell.angle_beta   90.00
_cell.angle_gamma   90.00
#
_symmetry.space_group_name_H-M   'P 1'
#
loop_
_entity.id
_entity.type
_entity.pdbx_description
1 polymer ?
#
loop_
_entity_poly.entity_id
_entity_poly.type
_entity_poly.pdbx_seq_one_letter_code
_entity_poly.pdbx_strand_id
1 'polypeptide(L)'
;MSRMMNDKYNIPSIYQGSKHKFEQATTVYLAESREKQEICLEAHSSLAKFADGQYQHLVRYTKSAVFETKQKGIVEAQVALEKLRKEPHTDEMKKMSSILSRQKSIDTLEVENTEKEKKNYLILAVKYYCQSLQCGDKHNLQVFRLVSLWLDNMSHDALADILNIELGNIPSYKFLPLLPQLSARISNDANNPFVHKLNKLLERCSVEHPHHTLPVLLSIVNLYLDKKYTHNLDSRALNKKNKEVGKQRNWQDPIL
;
A
#
# COMPACT_ATOMS: atom_id res chain seq x y z
N MET A 1 14.55 -59.66 -38.86
CA MET A 1 15.11 -59.22 -37.56
C MET A 1 14.51 -57.90 -37.04
N SER A 2 13.29 -57.48 -37.44
CA SER A 2 12.69 -56.20 -36.98
C SER A 2 11.25 -56.34 -36.48
N ARG A 3 10.94 -57.33 -35.65
CA ARG A 3 9.56 -57.50 -35.13
C ARG A 3 9.45 -58.07 -33.71
N MET A 4 10.44 -57.84 -32.85
CA MET A 4 10.41 -58.34 -31.46
C MET A 4 10.91 -57.34 -30.41
N MET A 5 10.75 -56.03 -30.63
CA MET A 5 11.09 -55.02 -29.62
C MET A 5 10.04 -53.91 -29.52
N ASN A 6 8.75 -54.26 -29.33
CA ASN A 6 7.77 -53.23 -28.96
C ASN A 6 6.73 -53.63 -27.90
N ASP A 7 6.85 -54.81 -27.27
CA ASP A 7 5.86 -55.32 -26.30
C ASP A 7 6.38 -55.38 -24.86
N LYS A 8 7.19 -54.42 -24.40
CA LYS A 8 7.74 -54.43 -23.03
C LYS A 8 7.10 -53.50 -22.01
N TYR A 9 6.05 -52.75 -22.35
CA TYR A 9 5.35 -51.91 -21.37
C TYR A 9 3.84 -51.84 -21.57
N ASN A 10 3.17 -52.97 -21.84
CA ASN A 10 1.71 -53.00 -21.74
C ASN A 10 1.31 -53.25 -20.27
N ILE A 11 0.96 -52.17 -19.58
CA ILE A 11 0.54 -52.18 -18.18
C ILE A 11 -0.76 -53.01 -18.08
N PRO A 12 -0.87 -54.03 -17.20
CA PRO A 12 -2.05 -54.89 -17.15
C PRO A 12 -3.34 -54.09 -16.88
N SER A 13 -4.43 -54.40 -17.60
CA SER A 13 -5.75 -53.71 -17.55
C SER A 13 -6.29 -53.46 -16.12
N ILE A 14 -5.95 -54.34 -15.17
CA ILE A 14 -6.33 -54.25 -13.76
C ILE A 14 -5.68 -53.04 -13.06
N TYR A 15 -4.47 -52.65 -13.47
CA TYR A 15 -3.79 -51.46 -12.98
C TYR A 15 -4.33 -50.17 -13.59
N GLN A 16 -4.89 -50.19 -14.80
CA GLN A 16 -5.53 -49.02 -15.42
C GLN A 16 -6.81 -48.61 -14.67
N GLY A 17 -7.65 -49.57 -14.27
CA GLY A 17 -8.84 -49.29 -13.46
C GLY A 17 -8.52 -48.78 -12.06
N SER A 18 -7.45 -49.30 -11.45
CA SER A 18 -6.94 -48.83 -10.16
C SER A 18 -6.36 -47.42 -10.27
N LYS A 19 -5.52 -47.16 -11.28
CA LYS A 19 -4.96 -45.85 -11.61
C LYS A 19 -6.05 -44.81 -11.82
N HIS A 20 -7.09 -45.12 -12.60
CA HIS A 20 -8.21 -44.22 -12.84
C HIS A 20 -8.98 -43.88 -11.55
N LYS A 21 -9.16 -44.83 -10.63
CA LYS A 21 -9.77 -44.57 -9.32
C LYS A 21 -8.90 -43.67 -8.44
N PHE A 22 -7.58 -43.86 -8.45
CA PHE A 22 -6.65 -42.98 -7.72
C PHE A 22 -6.61 -41.58 -8.33
N GLU A 23 -6.57 -41.46 -9.65
CA GLU A 23 -6.64 -40.18 -10.36
C GLU A 23 -7.96 -39.47 -10.03
N GLN A 24 -9.10 -40.17 -10.07
CA GLN A 24 -10.39 -39.62 -9.67
C GLN A 24 -10.41 -39.18 -8.21
N ALA A 25 -9.95 -40.01 -7.28
CA ALA A 25 -9.86 -39.65 -5.86
C ALA A 25 -8.97 -38.42 -5.65
N THR A 26 -7.87 -38.32 -6.39
CA THR A 26 -6.98 -37.16 -6.36
C THR A 26 -7.69 -35.92 -6.90
N THR A 27 -8.44 -36.02 -8.00
CA THR A 27 -9.21 -34.89 -8.54
C THR A 27 -10.32 -34.43 -7.59
N VAL A 28 -11.01 -35.35 -6.91
CA VAL A 28 -12.04 -35.01 -5.92
C VAL A 28 -11.42 -34.34 -4.69
N TYR A 29 -10.30 -34.88 -4.19
CA TYR A 29 -9.59 -34.28 -3.04
C TYR A 29 -9.02 -32.89 -3.36
N LEU A 30 -8.48 -32.72 -4.58
CA LEU A 30 -8.01 -31.42 -5.07
C LEU A 30 -9.18 -30.45 -5.28
N ALA A 31 -10.35 -30.92 -5.74
CA ALA A 31 -11.55 -30.11 -5.89
C ALA A 31 -12.09 -29.62 -4.53
N GLU A 32 -12.20 -30.50 -3.53
CA GLU A 32 -12.58 -30.12 -2.16
C GLU A 32 -11.58 -29.14 -1.53
N SER A 33 -10.28 -29.36 -1.77
CA SER A 33 -9.22 -28.46 -1.28
C SER A 33 -9.30 -27.08 -1.95
N ARG A 34 -9.61 -27.04 -3.24
CA ARG A 34 -9.78 -25.81 -4.02
C ARG A 34 -11.05 -25.05 -3.63
N GLU A 35 -12.14 -25.75 -3.37
CA GLU A 35 -13.40 -25.17 -2.88
C GLU A 35 -13.20 -24.53 -1.51
N LYS A 36 -12.50 -25.20 -0.58
CA LYS A 36 -12.11 -24.63 0.71
C LYS A 36 -11.23 -23.39 0.55
N GLN A 37 -10.27 -23.41 -0.37
CA GLN A 37 -9.43 -22.24 -0.67
C GLN A 37 -10.23 -21.07 -1.26
N GLU A 38 -11.21 -21.34 -2.13
CA GLU A 38 -12.06 -20.31 -2.72
C GLU A 38 -13.00 -19.67 -1.68
N ILE A 39 -13.60 -20.47 -0.79
CA ILE A 39 -14.41 -19.95 0.32
C ILE A 39 -13.56 -19.09 1.26
N CYS A 40 -12.36 -19.55 1.60
CA CYS A 40 -11.40 -18.82 2.43
C CYS A 40 -10.98 -17.50 1.77
N LEU A 41 -10.71 -17.51 0.46
CA LEU A 41 -10.40 -16.33 -0.33
C LEU A 41 -11.54 -15.30 -0.31
N GLU A 42 -12.77 -15.74 -0.53
CA GLU A 42 -13.95 -14.85 -0.54
C GLU A 42 -14.24 -14.29 0.86
N ALA A 43 -14.08 -15.11 1.91
CA ALA A 43 -14.22 -14.68 3.30
C ALA A 43 -13.16 -13.62 3.66
N HIS A 44 -11.88 -13.85 3.35
CA HIS A 44 -10.82 -12.86 3.58
C HIS A 44 -11.04 -11.59 2.76
N SER A 45 -11.44 -11.72 1.49
CA SER A 45 -11.73 -10.59 0.60
C SER A 45 -12.89 -9.73 1.10
N SER A 46 -13.99 -10.35 1.51
CA SER A 46 -15.17 -9.65 2.05
C SER A 46 -14.85 -8.96 3.38
N LEU A 47 -14.11 -9.63 4.27
CA LEU A 47 -13.70 -9.07 5.55
C LEU A 47 -12.71 -7.90 5.38
N ALA A 48 -11.79 -7.99 4.42
CA ALA A 48 -10.89 -6.90 4.06
C ALA A 48 -11.67 -5.68 3.54
N LYS A 49 -12.63 -5.88 2.63
CA LYS A 49 -13.50 -4.81 2.10
C LYS A 49 -14.34 -4.16 3.21
N PHE A 50 -14.85 -4.97 4.15
CA PHE A 50 -15.60 -4.45 5.30
C PHE A 50 -14.71 -3.59 6.19
N ALA A 51 -13.55 -4.09 6.59
CA ALA A 51 -12.61 -3.36 7.44
C ALA A 51 -12.12 -2.06 6.76
N ASP A 52 -11.82 -2.11 5.47
CA ASP A 52 -11.46 -0.92 4.69
C ASP A 52 -12.62 0.08 4.61
N GLY A 53 -13.86 -0.39 4.41
CA GLY A 53 -15.06 0.44 4.45
C GLY A 53 -15.23 1.18 5.77
N GLN A 54 -15.03 0.49 6.90
CA GLN A 54 -15.07 1.09 8.24
C GLN A 54 -13.93 2.09 8.44
N TYR A 55 -12.72 1.74 8.02
CA TYR A 55 -11.57 2.66 8.06
C TYR A 55 -11.87 3.95 7.27
N GLN A 56 -12.36 3.83 6.03
CA GLN A 56 -12.72 5.00 5.21
C GLN A 56 -13.83 5.84 5.83
N HIS A 57 -14.83 5.20 6.44
CA HIS A 57 -15.88 5.90 7.18
C HIS A 57 -15.29 6.71 8.34
N LEU A 58 -14.43 6.11 9.16
CA LEU A 58 -13.78 6.79 10.29
C LEU A 58 -12.82 7.89 9.83
N VAL A 59 -12.09 7.70 8.73
CA VAL A 59 -11.25 8.75 8.14
C VAL A 59 -12.08 9.94 7.69
N ARG A 60 -13.24 9.71 7.04
CA ARG A 60 -14.17 10.77 6.64
C ARG A 60 -14.75 11.48 7.87
N TYR A 61 -15.14 10.72 8.89
CA TYR A 61 -15.63 11.27 10.15
C TYR A 61 -14.59 12.14 10.85
N THR A 62 -13.33 11.66 10.94
CA THR A 62 -12.21 12.42 11.53
C THR A 62 -11.95 13.73 10.78
N LYS A 63 -12.15 13.74 9.45
CA LYS A 63 -12.02 14.95 8.61
C LYS A 63 -13.27 15.85 8.64
N SER A 64 -14.35 15.45 9.30
CA SER A 64 -15.61 16.20 9.31
C SER A 64 -15.55 17.39 10.27
N ALA A 65 -16.33 18.44 9.97
CA ALA A 65 -16.48 19.61 10.83
C ALA A 65 -17.06 19.26 12.22
N VAL A 66 -17.81 18.16 12.33
CA VAL A 66 -18.37 17.68 13.60
C VAL A 66 -17.24 17.25 14.54
N PHE A 67 -16.26 16.49 14.03
CA PHE A 67 -15.12 16.04 14.81
C PHE A 67 -14.20 17.21 15.21
N GLU A 68 -13.98 18.16 14.29
CA GLU A 68 -13.22 19.38 14.59
C GLU A 68 -13.89 20.22 15.68
N THR A 69 -15.22 20.39 15.61
CA THR A 69 -16.00 21.10 16.63
C THR A 69 -15.92 20.40 17.98
N LYS A 70 -16.01 19.05 18.00
CA LYS A 70 -15.83 18.25 19.21
C LYS A 70 -14.44 18.46 19.82
N GLN A 71 -13.40 18.47 19.01
CA GLN A 71 -12.03 18.69 19.48
C GLN A 71 -11.82 20.12 20.02
N LYS A 72 -12.40 21.14 19.37
CA LYS A 72 -12.42 22.52 19.90
C LYS A 72 -13.16 22.61 21.22
N GLY A 73 -14.33 21.99 21.33
CA GLY A 73 -15.12 21.94 22.57
C GLY A 73 -14.36 21.34 23.75
N ILE A 74 -13.55 20.30 23.52
CA ILE A 74 -12.67 19.72 24.55
C ILE A 74 -11.61 20.72 25.04
N VAL A 75 -11.00 21.48 24.11
CA VAL A 75 -9.98 22.50 24.44
C VAL A 75 -10.63 23.68 25.17
N GLU A 76 -11.79 24.14 24.73
CA GLU A 76 -12.55 25.19 25.39
C GLU A 76 -12.97 24.78 26.81
N ALA A 77 -13.47 23.56 26.99
CA ALA A 77 -13.77 22.99 28.29
C ALA A 77 -12.54 22.92 29.20
N GLN A 78 -11.36 22.62 28.64
CA GLN A 78 -10.10 22.65 29.40
C GLN A 78 -9.75 24.06 29.90
N VAL A 79 -9.80 25.05 29.01
CA VAL A 79 -9.50 26.44 29.36
C VAL A 79 -10.51 26.99 30.38
N ALA A 80 -11.79 26.64 30.24
CA ALA A 80 -12.82 27.01 31.20
C ALA A 80 -12.56 26.41 32.59
N LEU A 81 -12.19 25.12 32.67
CA LEU A 81 -11.84 24.47 33.94
C LEU A 81 -10.60 25.11 34.59
N GLU A 82 -9.58 25.46 33.81
CA GLU A 82 -8.38 26.14 34.32
C GLU A 82 -8.68 27.54 34.83
N LYS A 83 -9.55 28.30 34.16
CA LYS A 83 -10.00 29.61 34.62
C LYS A 83 -10.79 29.49 35.91
N LEU A 84 -11.74 28.56 35.98
CA LEU A 84 -12.51 28.33 37.20
C LEU A 84 -11.57 28.04 38.38
N ARG A 85 -10.55 27.19 38.21
CA ARG A 85 -9.61 26.83 39.28
C ARG A 85 -8.88 28.01 39.93
N LYS A 86 -8.77 29.16 39.26
CA LYS A 86 -8.08 30.36 39.75
C LYS A 86 -8.99 31.28 40.58
N GLU A 87 -10.30 31.14 40.48
CA GLU A 87 -11.30 31.99 41.13
C GLU A 87 -11.77 31.39 42.48
N PRO A 88 -12.14 32.22 43.47
CA PRO A 88 -12.74 31.73 44.71
C PRO A 88 -14.08 31.02 44.43
N HIS A 89 -14.22 29.80 44.95
CA HIS A 89 -15.30 28.90 44.54
C HIS A 89 -16.51 28.92 45.48
N THR A 90 -17.69 29.25 44.93
CA THR A 90 -18.98 28.91 45.54
C THR A 90 -19.27 27.41 45.36
N ASP A 91 -20.13 26.83 46.21
CA ASP A 91 -20.45 25.40 46.13
C ASP A 91 -21.15 25.00 44.83
N GLU A 92 -21.88 25.92 44.20
CA GLU A 92 -22.48 25.73 42.87
C GLU A 92 -21.41 25.68 41.76
N MET A 93 -20.38 26.53 41.82
CA MET A 93 -19.26 26.52 40.87
C MET A 93 -18.43 25.24 40.98
N LYS A 94 -18.28 24.67 42.18
CA LYS A 94 -17.62 23.36 42.37
C LYS A 94 -18.39 22.23 41.70
N LYS A 95 -19.72 22.20 41.86
CA LYS A 95 -20.59 21.20 41.19
C LYS A 95 -20.51 21.34 39.67
N MET A 96 -20.61 22.56 39.15
CA MET A 96 -20.48 22.83 37.71
C MET A 96 -19.12 22.39 37.15
N SER A 97 -18.03 22.71 37.86
CA SER A 97 -16.67 22.30 37.48
C SER A 97 -16.52 20.77 37.43
N SER A 98 -17.10 20.05 38.40
CA SER A 98 -17.08 18.58 38.42
C SER A 98 -17.83 17.97 37.23
N ILE A 99 -19.01 18.50 36.90
CA ILE A 99 -19.79 18.05 35.74
C ILE A 99 -19.05 18.32 34.44
N LEU A 100 -18.52 19.53 34.26
CA LEU A 100 -17.76 19.91 33.06
C LEU A 100 -16.49 19.07 32.91
N SER A 101 -15.78 18.80 34.00
CA SER A 101 -14.60 17.93 33.99
C SER A 101 -14.96 16.49 33.60
N ARG A 102 -16.09 15.97 34.07
CA ARG A 102 -16.58 14.65 33.67
C ARG A 102 -16.96 14.62 32.19
N GLN A 103 -17.68 15.63 31.71
CA GLN A 103 -18.07 15.72 30.30
C GLN A 103 -16.85 15.77 29.39
N LYS A 104 -15.87 16.64 29.72
CA LYS A 104 -14.60 16.70 29.01
C LYS A 104 -13.92 15.33 28.96
N SER A 105 -13.86 14.62 30.10
CA SER A 105 -13.23 13.29 30.17
C SER A 105 -13.91 12.27 29.26
N ILE A 106 -15.24 12.30 29.18
CA ILE A 106 -16.03 11.42 28.30
C ILE A 106 -15.71 11.75 26.84
N ASP A 107 -15.75 13.03 26.48
CA ASP A 107 -15.50 13.47 25.10
C ASP A 107 -14.05 13.15 24.66
N THR A 108 -13.07 13.32 25.55
CA THR A 108 -11.67 12.92 25.27
C THR A 108 -11.53 11.43 25.05
N LEU A 109 -12.22 10.61 25.85
CA LEU A 109 -12.16 9.16 25.74
C LEU A 109 -12.83 8.69 24.44
N GLU A 110 -13.92 9.32 24.03
CA GLU A 110 -14.60 9.02 22.76
C GLU A 110 -13.71 9.33 21.55
N VAL A 111 -13.01 10.47 21.58
CA VAL A 111 -12.04 10.86 20.54
C VAL A 111 -10.89 9.87 20.47
N GLU A 112 -10.31 9.50 21.61
CA GLU A 112 -9.23 8.51 21.67
C GLU A 112 -9.68 7.13 21.18
N ASN A 113 -10.87 6.68 21.59
CA ASN A 113 -11.43 5.41 21.14
C ASN A 113 -11.66 5.40 19.62
N THR A 114 -12.16 6.51 19.07
CA THR A 114 -12.34 6.68 17.61
C THR A 114 -10.99 6.59 16.87
N GLU A 115 -9.95 7.24 17.40
CA GLU A 115 -8.59 7.19 16.85
C GLU A 115 -8.03 5.75 16.88
N LYS A 116 -8.26 5.03 17.97
CA LYS A 116 -7.83 3.65 18.17
C LYS A 116 -8.57 2.68 17.24
N GLU A 117 -9.89 2.80 17.12
CA GLU A 117 -10.70 2.00 16.21
C GLU A 117 -10.26 2.19 14.76
N LYS A 118 -10.00 3.43 14.34
CA LYS A 118 -9.46 3.74 13.01
C LYS A 118 -8.16 2.97 12.75
N LYS A 119 -7.21 2.98 13.69
CA LYS A 119 -5.94 2.23 13.57
C LYS A 119 -6.16 0.72 13.52
N ASN A 120 -7.08 0.20 14.34
CA ASN A 120 -7.39 -1.23 14.36
C ASN A 120 -8.00 -1.71 13.04
N TYR A 121 -8.97 -0.97 12.48
CA TYR A 121 -9.57 -1.32 11.19
C TYR A 121 -8.56 -1.25 10.04
N LEU A 122 -7.64 -0.29 10.07
CA LEU A 122 -6.55 -0.21 9.09
C LEU A 122 -5.67 -1.48 9.13
N ILE A 123 -5.22 -1.86 10.32
CA ILE A 123 -4.42 -3.08 10.52
C ILE A 123 -5.17 -4.31 10.04
N LEU A 124 -6.45 -4.42 10.40
CA LEU A 124 -7.30 -5.54 10.05
C LEU A 124 -7.51 -5.65 8.54
N ALA A 125 -7.78 -4.53 7.87
CA ALA A 125 -7.93 -4.48 6.41
C ALA A 125 -6.66 -4.95 5.70
N VAL A 126 -5.50 -4.43 6.11
CA VAL A 126 -4.21 -4.82 5.52
C VAL A 126 -3.91 -6.30 5.74
N LYS A 127 -4.13 -6.81 6.95
CA LYS A 127 -3.95 -8.24 7.26
C LYS A 127 -4.80 -9.13 6.34
N TYR A 128 -6.09 -8.84 6.21
CA TYR A 128 -6.97 -9.65 5.37
C TYR A 128 -6.72 -9.48 3.88
N TYR A 129 -6.27 -8.31 3.41
CA TYR A 129 -5.79 -8.15 2.04
C TYR A 129 -4.57 -9.02 1.77
N CYS A 130 -3.60 -9.07 2.70
CA CYS A 130 -2.44 -9.94 2.57
C CYS A 130 -2.83 -11.42 2.53
N GLN A 131 -3.72 -11.86 3.43
CA GLN A 131 -4.22 -13.24 3.46
C GLN A 131 -5.02 -13.60 2.20
N SER A 132 -5.87 -12.69 1.70
CA SER A 132 -6.57 -12.85 0.42
C SER A 132 -5.58 -13.05 -0.74
N LEU A 133 -4.51 -12.25 -0.77
CA LEU A 133 -3.45 -12.36 -1.79
C LEU A 133 -2.60 -13.64 -1.66
N GLN A 134 -2.57 -14.28 -0.49
CA GLN A 134 -1.88 -15.57 -0.31
C GLN A 134 -2.78 -16.75 -0.71
N CYS A 135 -4.08 -16.68 -0.44
CA CYS A 135 -5.00 -17.79 -0.68
C CYS A 135 -5.34 -18.03 -2.15
N GLY A 136 -5.26 -17.00 -3.02
CA GLY A 136 -5.62 -17.18 -4.43
C GLY A 136 -5.46 -15.94 -5.33
N ASP A 137 -5.74 -16.13 -6.62
CA ASP A 137 -5.49 -15.14 -7.68
C ASP A 137 -6.72 -14.37 -8.15
N LYS A 138 -7.93 -14.77 -7.74
CA LYS A 138 -9.21 -14.17 -8.18
C LYS A 138 -9.29 -12.66 -7.88
N HIS A 139 -8.66 -12.24 -6.79
CA HIS A 139 -8.70 -10.86 -6.29
C HIS A 139 -7.35 -10.13 -6.38
N ASN A 140 -6.52 -10.45 -7.37
CA ASN A 140 -5.18 -9.83 -7.50
C ASN A 140 -5.22 -8.30 -7.60
N LEU A 141 -6.32 -7.69 -8.09
CA LEU A 141 -6.48 -6.24 -8.11
C LEU A 141 -6.57 -5.59 -6.70
N GLN A 142 -6.81 -6.37 -5.65
CA GLN A 142 -6.75 -5.86 -4.27
C GLN A 142 -5.34 -5.42 -3.87
N VAL A 143 -4.30 -5.86 -4.60
CA VAL A 143 -2.92 -5.40 -4.38
C VAL A 143 -2.77 -3.89 -4.56
N PHE A 144 -3.52 -3.28 -5.50
CA PHE A 144 -3.53 -1.83 -5.69
C PHE A 144 -4.04 -1.13 -4.44
N ARG A 145 -5.13 -1.65 -3.87
CA ARG A 145 -5.73 -1.10 -2.66
C ARG A 145 -4.82 -1.26 -1.45
N LEU A 146 -4.21 -2.44 -1.29
CA LEU A 146 -3.23 -2.72 -0.25
C LEU A 146 -2.07 -1.71 -0.30
N VAL A 147 -1.49 -1.50 -1.49
CA VAL A 147 -0.38 -0.56 -1.66
C VAL A 147 -0.83 0.89 -1.46
N SER A 148 -2.04 1.28 -1.87
CA SER A 148 -2.58 2.61 -1.54
C SER A 148 -2.69 2.82 -0.03
N LEU A 149 -3.24 1.86 0.71
CA LEU A 149 -3.35 1.95 2.17
C LEU A 149 -1.98 2.01 2.86
N TRP A 150 -1.00 1.28 2.33
CA TRP A 150 0.37 1.33 2.83
C TRP A 150 1.03 2.69 2.57
N LEU A 151 0.87 3.25 1.37
CA LEU A 151 1.40 4.58 1.00
C LEU A 151 0.73 5.71 1.78
N ASP A 152 -0.56 5.60 2.09
CA ASP A 152 -1.28 6.61 2.86
C ASP A 152 -0.88 6.63 4.35
N ASN A 153 -0.31 5.52 4.87
CA ASN A 153 -0.04 5.31 6.30
C ASN A 153 1.43 4.96 6.60
N MET A 154 2.39 5.60 5.90
CA MET A 154 3.83 5.30 6.02
C MET A 154 4.42 5.51 7.43
N SER A 155 3.78 6.32 8.26
CA SER A 155 4.26 6.66 9.62
C SER A 155 3.74 5.73 10.73
N HIS A 156 2.96 4.69 10.39
CA HIS A 156 2.34 3.83 11.40
C HIS A 156 3.19 2.57 11.68
N ASP A 157 3.92 2.55 12.80
CA ASP A 157 4.87 1.48 13.14
C ASP A 157 4.23 0.08 13.20
N ALA A 158 3.09 -0.07 13.88
CA ALA A 158 2.44 -1.38 13.99
C ALA A 158 1.94 -1.94 12.64
N LEU A 159 1.66 -1.07 11.67
CA LEU A 159 1.30 -1.49 10.31
C LEU A 159 2.56 -1.99 9.59
N ALA A 160 3.66 -1.30 9.83
CA ALA A 160 4.96 -1.62 9.27
C ALA A 160 5.42 -3.03 9.69
N ASP A 161 5.19 -3.43 10.94
CA ASP A 161 5.56 -4.77 11.43
C ASP A 161 4.73 -5.89 10.79
N ILE A 162 3.42 -5.70 10.67
CA ILE A 162 2.54 -6.66 10.01
C ILE A 162 2.92 -6.81 8.54
N LEU A 163 3.17 -5.70 7.86
CA LEU A 163 3.61 -5.72 6.47
C LEU A 163 4.97 -6.43 6.30
N ASN A 164 5.88 -6.36 7.26
CA ASN A 164 7.16 -7.09 7.17
C ASN A 164 6.95 -8.61 7.12
N ILE A 165 6.01 -9.11 7.92
CA ILE A 165 5.70 -10.55 7.98
C ILE A 165 4.92 -10.96 6.73
N GLU A 166 3.88 -10.20 6.40
CA GLU A 166 2.93 -10.57 5.37
C GLU A 166 3.44 -10.34 3.94
N LEU A 167 4.22 -9.28 3.68
CA LEU A 167 4.79 -9.02 2.34
C LEU A 167 5.74 -10.14 1.90
N GLY A 168 6.48 -10.73 2.85
CA GLY A 168 7.37 -11.87 2.59
C GLY A 168 6.63 -13.10 2.09
N ASN A 169 5.39 -13.32 2.55
CA ASN A 169 4.61 -14.49 2.20
C ASN A 169 3.79 -14.32 0.90
N ILE A 170 3.58 -13.07 0.44
CA ILE A 170 2.89 -12.80 -0.81
C ILE A 170 3.82 -13.09 -2.00
N PRO A 171 3.35 -13.81 -3.04
CA PRO A 171 4.12 -14.03 -4.26
C PRO A 171 4.48 -12.72 -4.97
N SER A 172 5.73 -12.58 -5.41
CA SER A 172 6.24 -11.33 -5.99
C SER A 172 5.55 -10.94 -7.32
N TYR A 173 5.08 -11.91 -8.11
CA TYR A 173 4.39 -11.67 -9.38
C TYR A 173 3.14 -10.78 -9.25
N LYS A 174 2.51 -10.74 -8.08
CA LYS A 174 1.32 -9.91 -7.81
C LYS A 174 1.64 -8.41 -7.77
N PHE A 175 2.88 -8.06 -7.50
CA PHE A 175 3.34 -6.67 -7.44
C PHE A 175 3.83 -6.16 -8.80
N LEU A 176 3.97 -7.02 -9.83
CA LEU A 176 4.47 -6.62 -11.16
C LEU A 176 3.67 -5.46 -11.79
N PRO A 177 2.33 -5.44 -11.75
CA PRO A 177 1.56 -4.33 -12.30
C PRO A 177 1.81 -2.99 -11.59
N LEU A 178 2.23 -3.05 -10.32
CA LEU A 178 2.52 -1.89 -9.47
C LEU A 178 3.98 -1.45 -9.54
N LEU A 179 4.86 -2.25 -10.12
CA LEU A 179 6.29 -1.94 -10.18
C LEU A 179 6.59 -0.54 -10.69
N PRO A 180 5.98 -0.03 -11.79
CA PRO A 180 6.28 1.32 -12.27
C PRO A 180 5.92 2.42 -11.28
N GLN A 181 4.85 2.24 -10.49
CA GLN A 181 4.41 3.21 -9.49
C GLN A 181 5.27 3.17 -8.23
N LEU A 182 5.70 1.97 -7.86
CA LEU A 182 6.57 1.72 -6.72
C LEU A 182 8.01 2.18 -7.01
N SER A 183 8.52 1.90 -8.19
CA SER A 183 9.89 2.23 -8.58
C SER A 183 10.12 3.73 -8.74
N ALA A 184 9.08 4.49 -9.12
CA ALA A 184 9.12 5.95 -9.11
C ALA A 184 9.32 6.58 -7.71
N ARG A 185 9.05 5.81 -6.64
CA ARG A 185 9.20 6.24 -5.25
C ARG A 185 10.48 5.72 -4.58
N ILE A 186 11.39 5.12 -5.35
CA ILE A 186 12.71 4.75 -4.85
C ILE A 186 13.46 6.03 -4.48
N SER A 187 13.85 6.11 -3.21
CA SER A 187 14.69 7.19 -2.69
C SER A 187 15.90 6.58 -1.99
N ASN A 188 16.96 7.39 -1.84
CA ASN A 188 18.17 6.97 -1.13
C ASN A 188 18.11 7.23 0.38
N ASP A 189 16.92 7.55 0.90
CA ASP A 189 16.67 7.80 2.32
C ASP A 189 16.65 6.49 3.10
N ALA A 190 17.84 5.97 3.40
CA ALA A 190 18.03 4.75 4.16
C ALA A 190 17.44 4.81 5.59
N ASN A 191 17.23 6.02 6.11
CA ASN A 191 16.63 6.25 7.42
C ASN A 191 15.10 6.05 7.43
N ASN A 192 14.45 5.92 6.27
CA ASN A 192 13.01 5.70 6.19
C ASN A 192 12.68 4.20 6.14
N PRO A 193 12.03 3.62 7.18
CA PRO A 193 11.65 2.21 7.21
C PRO A 193 10.80 1.79 6.01
N PHE A 194 9.99 2.71 5.46
CA PHE A 194 9.18 2.46 4.27
C PHE A 194 10.06 2.23 3.03
N VAL A 195 11.05 3.09 2.80
CA VAL A 195 11.94 3.02 1.63
C VAL A 195 12.78 1.74 1.68
N HIS A 196 13.26 1.36 2.86
CA HIS A 196 13.97 0.10 3.04
C HIS A 196 13.11 -1.11 2.63
N LYS A 197 11.83 -1.14 3.04
CA LYS A 197 10.90 -2.22 2.69
C LYS A 197 10.56 -2.26 1.21
N LEU A 198 10.34 -1.08 0.61
CA LEU A 198 10.11 -0.93 -0.82
C LEU A 198 11.29 -1.48 -1.63
N ASN A 199 12.51 -1.14 -1.24
CA ASN A 199 13.72 -1.61 -1.90
C ASN A 199 13.87 -3.13 -1.78
N LYS A 200 13.60 -3.71 -0.61
CA LYS A 200 13.63 -5.17 -0.40
C LYS A 200 12.58 -5.90 -1.25
N LEU A 201 11.37 -5.36 -1.35
CA LEU A 201 10.32 -5.92 -2.21
C LEU A 201 10.76 -5.89 -3.68
N LEU A 202 11.33 -4.78 -4.11
CA LEU A 202 11.78 -4.57 -5.48
C LEU A 202 13.00 -5.43 -5.84
N GLU A 203 13.93 -5.61 -4.92
CA GLU A 203 15.04 -6.56 -5.05
C GLU A 203 14.51 -7.97 -5.28
N ARG A 204 13.55 -8.44 -4.45
CA ARG A 204 12.92 -9.75 -4.64
C ARG A 204 12.25 -9.86 -6.01
N CYS A 205 11.48 -8.86 -6.43
CA CYS A 205 10.88 -8.84 -7.77
C CYS A 205 11.92 -8.84 -8.90
N SER A 206 13.11 -8.27 -8.67
CA SER A 206 14.18 -8.22 -9.66
C SER A 206 14.88 -9.57 -9.84
N VAL A 207 15.04 -10.32 -8.74
CA VAL A 207 15.61 -11.67 -8.74
C VAL A 207 14.62 -12.69 -9.31
N GLU A 208 13.36 -12.63 -8.90
CA GLU A 208 12.34 -13.60 -9.33
C GLU A 208 11.81 -13.32 -10.74
N HIS A 209 11.71 -12.04 -11.14
CA HIS A 209 11.12 -11.63 -12.42
C HIS A 209 11.96 -10.57 -13.16
N PRO A 210 13.18 -10.92 -13.61
CA PRO A 210 14.12 -9.97 -14.20
C PRO A 210 13.57 -9.29 -15.46
N HIS A 211 12.88 -10.04 -16.32
CA HIS A 211 12.31 -9.50 -17.57
C HIS A 211 11.19 -8.47 -17.35
N HIS A 212 10.51 -8.49 -16.20
CA HIS A 212 9.45 -7.54 -15.88
C HIS A 212 9.97 -6.36 -15.07
N THR A 213 10.95 -6.58 -14.19
CA THR A 213 11.43 -5.58 -13.25
C THR A 213 12.61 -4.78 -13.79
N LEU A 214 13.61 -5.42 -14.41
CA LEU A 214 14.82 -4.74 -14.89
C LEU A 214 14.54 -3.66 -15.93
N PRO A 215 13.66 -3.85 -16.95
CA PRO A 215 13.36 -2.79 -17.90
C PRO A 215 12.75 -1.54 -17.25
N VAL A 216 11.91 -1.73 -16.23
CA VAL A 216 11.30 -0.63 -15.47
C VAL A 216 12.35 0.11 -14.64
N LEU A 217 13.30 -0.60 -14.02
CA LEU A 217 14.38 0.05 -13.27
C LEU A 217 15.36 0.76 -14.19
N LEU A 218 15.74 0.12 -15.29
CA LEU A 218 16.65 0.70 -16.27
C LEU A 218 16.05 1.96 -16.91
N SER A 219 14.73 1.98 -17.17
CA SER A 219 14.05 3.17 -17.68
C SER A 219 14.14 4.33 -16.70
N ILE A 220 13.97 4.07 -15.40
CA ILE A 220 14.13 5.10 -14.35
C ILE A 220 15.56 5.61 -14.28
N VAL A 221 16.55 4.73 -14.28
CA VAL A 221 17.98 5.13 -14.29
C VAL A 221 18.27 5.99 -15.52
N ASN A 222 17.80 5.56 -16.70
CA ASN A 222 17.97 6.31 -17.94
C ASN A 222 17.27 7.68 -17.89
N LEU A 223 16.10 7.80 -17.26
CA LEU A 223 15.43 9.10 -17.03
C LEU A 223 16.28 10.05 -16.19
N TYR A 224 16.97 9.57 -15.16
CA TYR A 224 17.89 10.40 -14.37
C TYR A 224 19.16 10.78 -15.14
N LEU A 225 19.66 9.90 -16.00
CA LEU A 225 20.79 10.19 -16.88
C LEU A 225 20.41 11.24 -17.94
N ASP A 226 19.22 11.16 -18.51
CA ASP A 226 18.74 12.11 -19.53
C ASP A 226 18.73 13.56 -19.00
N LYS A 227 18.36 13.77 -17.72
CA LYS A 227 18.46 15.09 -17.06
C LYS A 227 19.87 15.69 -17.11
N LYS A 228 20.93 14.87 -17.10
CA LYS A 228 22.32 15.35 -17.23
C LYS A 228 22.65 15.79 -18.65
N TYR A 229 22.01 15.19 -19.65
CA TYR A 229 22.20 15.53 -21.05
C TYR A 229 21.35 16.73 -21.49
N THR A 230 20.12 16.86 -20.97
CA THR A 230 19.25 18.01 -21.26
C THR A 230 19.78 19.33 -20.70
N HIS A 231 20.38 19.34 -19.50
CA HIS A 231 21.03 20.54 -18.95
C HIS A 231 22.20 21.04 -19.83
N ASN A 232 22.88 20.13 -20.53
CA ASN A 232 23.93 20.47 -21.51
C ASN A 232 23.36 20.92 -22.87
N LEU A 233 22.14 20.51 -23.22
CA LEU A 233 21.46 20.92 -24.44
C LEU A 233 20.83 22.31 -24.29
N ASP A 234 20.24 22.65 -23.14
CA ASP A 234 19.71 23.99 -22.89
C ASP A 234 20.81 25.05 -22.88
N SER A 235 21.96 24.74 -22.26
CA SER A 235 23.15 25.60 -22.30
C SER A 235 23.74 25.73 -23.71
N ARG A 236 23.71 24.67 -24.54
CA ARG A 236 24.10 24.75 -25.96
C ARG A 236 23.07 25.46 -26.84
N ALA A 237 21.78 25.32 -26.58
CA ALA A 237 20.68 25.96 -27.31
C ALA A 237 20.60 27.47 -27.00
N LEU A 238 20.81 27.87 -25.73
CA LEU A 238 21.01 29.26 -25.33
C LEU A 238 22.25 29.88 -26.00
N ASN A 239 23.35 29.13 -26.08
CA ASN A 239 24.58 29.60 -26.74
C ASN A 239 24.42 29.69 -28.28
N LYS A 240 23.56 28.85 -28.87
CA LYS A 240 23.21 28.90 -30.30
C LYS A 240 22.29 30.09 -30.61
N LYS A 241 21.27 30.34 -29.77
CA LYS A 241 20.43 31.56 -29.85
C LYS A 241 21.24 32.84 -29.69
N ASN A 242 22.18 32.89 -28.74
CA ASN A 242 23.05 34.06 -28.56
C ASN A 242 24.00 34.29 -29.74
N LYS A 243 24.46 33.23 -30.42
CA LYS A 243 25.23 33.33 -31.68
C LYS A 243 24.38 33.81 -32.86
N GLU A 244 23.11 33.43 -32.93
CA GLU A 244 22.19 33.85 -34.00
C GLU A 244 21.73 35.30 -33.81
N VAL A 245 21.41 35.73 -32.57
CA VAL A 245 21.09 37.12 -32.22
C VAL A 245 22.31 38.06 -32.38
N GLY A 246 23.53 37.54 -32.23
CA GLY A 246 24.77 38.28 -32.52
C GLY A 246 25.02 38.46 -34.02
N LYS A 247 24.49 37.58 -34.88
CA LYS A 247 24.64 37.68 -36.35
C LYS A 247 23.61 38.60 -37.02
N GLN A 248 22.44 38.79 -36.42
CA GLN A 248 21.39 39.68 -36.95
C GLN A 248 21.55 41.16 -36.58
N ARG A 249 22.48 41.52 -35.69
CA ARG A 249 22.73 42.92 -35.27
C ARG A 249 23.82 43.66 -36.06
N ASN A 250 24.23 43.15 -37.23
CA ASN A 250 25.32 43.73 -38.02
C ASN A 250 24.95 44.02 -39.48
N TRP A 251 23.81 44.68 -39.69
CA TRP A 251 23.51 45.43 -40.91
C TRP A 251 23.07 46.84 -40.48
N GLN A 252 24.05 47.72 -40.26
CA GLN A 252 23.84 49.15 -40.31
C GLN A 252 24.34 49.59 -41.69
N ASP A 253 23.42 49.93 -42.58
CA ASP A 253 23.74 50.57 -43.84
C ASP A 253 24.32 51.98 -43.56
N PRO A 254 25.41 52.39 -44.23
CA PRO A 254 26.01 53.69 -44.03
C PRO A 254 25.22 54.80 -44.73
N ILE A 255 25.04 55.89 -43.99
CA ILE A 255 24.39 57.16 -44.36
C ILE A 255 25.03 57.75 -45.62
N LEU A 256 24.19 58.05 -46.63
CA LEU A 256 24.25 59.26 -47.46
C LEU A 256 22.80 59.73 -47.71
#